data_AF-A0A656Z615-F1
#
_entry.id   AF-A0A656Z615-F1
#
_cell.length_a   1.000
_cell.length_b   1.000
_cell.length_c   1.000
_cell.angle_alpha   90.00
_cell.angle_beta   90.00
_cell.angle_gamma   90.00
#
_symmetry.space_group_name_H-M   'P 1'
#
loop_
_entity.id
_entity.type
_entity.pdbx_description
1 polymer ?
#
loop_
_entity_poly.entity_id
_entity_poly.type
_entity_poly.pdbx_seq_one_letter_code
_entity_poly.pdbx_strand_id
1 'polypeptide(L)'
;MECHYLTAPIYCANRESRDAILLSDELTDVLARTEIADIGLVSCGALTSETSLTHIRVVKDNLDAVLKLGAVGEFLGYFLDAQGRPIDHFLNDSIIALATGQAQTQTSIGSGLGWGEQNSDYSGHSARRLCQSPRHQ
;
A
#
# COMPACT_ATOMS: atom_id res chain seq x y z
N MET A 1 16.52 18.92 -11.90
CA MET A 1 15.41 18.03 -11.50
C MET A 1 16.03 16.66 -11.35
N GLU A 2 16.01 16.11 -10.14
CA GLU A 2 16.59 14.79 -9.82
C GLU A 2 15.42 13.82 -9.66
N CYS A 3 15.52 12.62 -10.24
CA CYS A 3 14.48 11.61 -10.14
C CYS A 3 15.12 10.31 -9.64
N HIS A 4 14.60 9.81 -8.53
CA HIS A 4 15.06 8.57 -7.91
C HIS A 4 14.01 7.50 -8.15
N TYR A 5 14.47 6.34 -8.61
CA TYR A 5 13.63 5.18 -8.85
C TYR A 5 14.05 4.08 -7.88
N LEU A 6 13.07 3.42 -7.27
CA LEU A 6 13.30 2.22 -6.51
C LEU A 6 13.28 1.03 -7.48
N THR A 7 14.44 0.45 -7.75
CA THR A 7 14.57 -0.69 -8.69
C THR A 7 14.41 -2.02 -7.98
N ALA A 8 13.23 -2.24 -7.39
CA ALA A 8 12.90 -3.44 -6.64
C ALA A 8 11.47 -3.90 -6.96
N PRO A 9 11.15 -5.21 -6.83
CA PRO A 9 9.78 -5.66 -6.89
C PRO A 9 8.97 -5.06 -5.73
N ILE A 10 7.72 -4.70 -5.98
CA ILE A 10 6.81 -4.23 -4.92
C ILE A 10 6.53 -5.34 -3.90
N TYR A 11 6.21 -6.56 -4.35
CA TYR A 11 6.01 -7.72 -3.48
C TYR A 11 7.09 -8.77 -3.70
N CYS A 12 7.70 -9.23 -2.61
CA CYS A 12 8.61 -10.36 -2.61
C CYS A 12 7.86 -11.68 -2.38
N ALA A 13 8.51 -12.80 -2.73
CA ALA A 13 7.95 -14.13 -2.53
C ALA A 13 7.75 -14.47 -1.04
N ASN A 14 8.56 -13.88 -0.16
CA ASN A 14 8.52 -14.02 1.28
C ASN A 14 9.26 -12.85 1.95
N ARG A 15 9.19 -12.79 3.29
CA ARG A 15 9.84 -11.75 4.10
C ARG A 15 11.37 -11.81 4.00
N GLU A 16 11.94 -13.01 3.93
CA GLU A 16 13.39 -13.19 3.88
C GLU A 16 13.98 -12.57 2.60
N SER A 17 13.29 -12.74 1.47
CA SER A 17 13.69 -12.15 0.19
C SER A 17 13.57 -10.63 0.19
N ARG A 18 12.52 -10.09 0.84
CA ARG A 18 12.37 -8.65 1.06
C ARG A 18 13.53 -8.11 1.88
N ASP A 19 13.79 -8.72 3.04
CA ASP A 19 14.83 -8.28 3.96
C ASP A 19 16.21 -8.35 3.29
N ALA A 20 16.47 -9.37 2.46
CA ALA A 20 17.71 -9.47 1.67
C ALA A 20 17.87 -8.33 0.65
N ILE A 21 16.79 -7.88 0.00
CA ILE A 21 16.84 -6.73 -0.92
C ILE A 21 17.08 -5.42 -0.14
N LEU A 22 16.48 -5.28 1.04
CA LEU A 22 16.65 -4.10 1.89
C LEU A 22 18.04 -4.00 2.55
N LEU A 23 18.91 -5.00 2.43
CA LEU A 23 20.33 -4.87 2.80
C LEU A 23 21.14 -4.00 1.83
N SER A 24 20.59 -3.63 0.68
CA SER A 24 21.22 -2.67 -0.23
C SER A 24 21.11 -1.26 0.33
N ASP A 25 22.26 -0.65 0.59
CA ASP A 25 22.36 0.76 1.01
C ASP A 25 21.72 1.69 -0.03
N GLU A 26 21.86 1.38 -1.32
CA GLU A 26 21.31 2.18 -2.43
C GLU A 26 19.78 2.20 -2.41
N LEU A 27 19.15 1.05 -2.15
CA LEU A 27 17.69 0.95 -2.04
C LEU A 27 17.18 1.61 -0.75
N THR A 28 17.92 1.44 0.35
CA THR A 28 17.58 2.07 1.63
C THR A 28 17.71 3.59 1.55
N ASP A 29 18.71 4.12 0.85
CA ASP A 29 18.88 5.55 0.61
C ASP A 29 17.73 6.15 -0.20
N VAL A 30 17.26 5.44 -1.24
CA VAL A 30 16.09 5.89 -2.03
C VAL A 30 14.83 5.91 -1.16
N LEU A 31 14.62 4.89 -0.32
CA LEU A 31 13.50 4.84 0.62
C LEU A 31 13.59 5.98 1.65
N ALA A 32 14.76 6.21 2.25
CA ALA A 32 14.95 7.28 3.24
C ALA A 32 14.67 8.67 2.67
N ARG A 33 14.99 8.92 1.39
CA ARG A 33 14.67 10.20 0.73
C ARG A 33 13.18 10.47 0.63
N THR A 34 12.34 9.43 0.62
CA THR A 34 10.89 9.62 0.59
C THR A 34 10.31 10.08 1.94
N GLU A 35 11.01 9.84 3.05
CA GLU A 35 10.59 10.31 4.38
C GLU A 35 10.68 11.84 4.50
N ILE A 36 11.61 12.46 3.77
CA ILE A 36 11.81 13.92 3.76
C ILE A 36 11.10 14.61 2.58
N ALA A 37 10.27 13.89 1.82
CA ALA A 37 9.54 14.48 0.71
C ALA A 37 8.45 15.44 1.21
N ASP A 38 8.40 16.66 0.66
CA ASP A 38 7.38 17.66 1.03
C ASP A 38 5.95 17.21 0.67
N ILE A 39 5.80 16.42 -0.40
CA ILE A 39 4.50 15.95 -0.91
C ILE A 39 4.64 14.51 -1.43
N GLY A 40 3.81 13.61 -0.91
CA GLY A 40 3.60 12.27 -1.48
C GLY A 40 2.28 12.16 -2.22
N LEU A 41 2.30 11.74 -3.48
CA LEU A 41 1.10 11.36 -4.23
C LEU A 41 0.93 9.84 -4.20
N VAL A 42 -0.19 9.39 -3.64
CA VAL A 42 -0.49 7.96 -3.48
C VAL A 42 -1.91 7.67 -3.93
N SER A 43 -2.09 6.55 -4.63
CA SER A 43 -3.40 6.03 -5.01
C SER A 43 -3.86 4.94 -4.05
N CYS A 44 -5.16 4.84 -3.85
CA CYS A 44 -5.79 3.70 -3.19
C CYS A 44 -6.57 2.90 -4.23
N GLY A 45 -6.31 1.60 -4.33
CA GLY A 45 -6.92 0.70 -5.31
C GLY A 45 -7.94 -0.26 -4.68
N ALA A 46 -9.11 -0.41 -5.29
CA ALA A 46 -10.13 -1.35 -4.83
C ALA A 46 -9.66 -2.77 -5.10
N LEU A 47 -9.98 -3.72 -4.23
CA LEU A 47 -9.73 -5.13 -4.51
C LEU A 47 -10.82 -5.69 -5.43
N THR A 48 -10.57 -5.67 -6.74
CA THR A 48 -11.38 -6.39 -7.73
C THR A 48 -10.48 -7.27 -8.60
N SER A 49 -11.05 -8.34 -9.17
CA SER A 49 -10.33 -9.29 -10.03
C SER A 49 -9.67 -8.64 -11.24
N GLU A 50 -10.20 -7.50 -11.69
CA GLU A 50 -9.80 -6.78 -12.91
C GLU A 50 -8.83 -5.59 -12.63
N THR A 51 -8.28 -5.48 -11.43
CA THR A 51 -7.32 -4.41 -11.14
C THR A 51 -5.91 -4.71 -11.64
N SER A 52 -5.12 -3.67 -11.95
CA SER A 52 -3.71 -3.86 -12.33
C SER A 52 -2.88 -4.63 -11.28
N LEU A 53 -3.33 -4.62 -10.03
CA LEU A 53 -2.75 -5.36 -8.91
C LEU A 53 -2.77 -6.88 -9.14
N THR A 54 -3.82 -7.42 -9.77
CA THR A 54 -3.98 -8.86 -10.04
C THR A 54 -3.11 -9.33 -11.22
N HIS A 55 -2.40 -8.43 -11.92
CA HIS A 55 -1.34 -8.83 -12.86
C HIS A 55 -0.04 -9.24 -12.16
N ILE A 56 0.16 -8.85 -10.90
CA ILE A 56 1.30 -9.29 -10.11
C ILE A 56 1.04 -10.72 -9.65
N ARG A 57 1.88 -11.66 -10.09
CA ARG A 57 1.65 -13.11 -9.88
C ARG A 57 1.41 -13.47 -8.41
N VAL A 58 2.28 -13.01 -7.51
CA VAL A 58 2.17 -13.34 -6.08
C VAL A 58 0.89 -12.79 -5.46
N VAL A 59 0.39 -11.65 -5.93
CA VAL A 59 -0.91 -11.11 -5.48
C VAL A 59 -2.05 -11.95 -6.04
N LYS A 60 -2.02 -12.24 -7.34
CA LYS A 60 -3.05 -13.06 -8.00
C LYS A 60 -3.22 -14.42 -7.32
N ASP A 61 -2.11 -15.09 -7.03
CA ASP A 61 -2.11 -16.42 -6.45
C ASP A 61 -2.64 -16.43 -4.99
N ASN A 62 -2.71 -15.27 -4.34
CA ASN A 62 -3.15 -15.13 -2.94
C ASN A 62 -4.40 -14.25 -2.78
N LEU A 63 -5.03 -13.82 -3.87
CA LEU A 63 -6.16 -12.89 -3.84
C LEU A 63 -7.32 -13.43 -3.00
N ASP A 64 -7.67 -14.70 -3.17
CA ASP A 64 -8.74 -15.34 -2.40
C ASP A 64 -8.45 -15.38 -0.90
N ALA A 65 -7.19 -15.58 -0.50
CA ALA A 65 -6.79 -15.59 0.91
C ALA A 65 -6.91 -14.19 1.52
N VAL A 66 -6.42 -13.18 0.79
CA VAL A 66 -6.53 -11.76 1.16
C VAL A 66 -8.00 -11.33 1.31
N LEU A 67 -8.86 -11.70 0.37
CA LEU A 67 -10.30 -11.40 0.44
C LEU A 67 -10.98 -12.11 1.63
N LYS A 68 -10.64 -13.37 1.91
CA LYS A 68 -11.16 -14.11 3.08
C LYS A 68 -10.76 -13.49 4.41
N LEU A 69 -9.62 -12.81 4.46
CA LEU A 69 -9.17 -12.06 5.63
C LEU A 69 -9.87 -10.69 5.79
N GLY A 70 -10.79 -10.34 4.88
CA GLY A 70 -11.59 -9.13 4.97
C GLY A 70 -10.92 -7.90 4.37
N ALA A 71 -9.90 -8.08 3.52
CA ALA A 71 -9.29 -6.98 2.79
C ALA A 71 -10.30 -6.37 1.82
N VAL A 72 -10.39 -5.05 1.81
CA VAL A 72 -11.30 -4.30 0.93
C VAL A 72 -10.57 -3.46 -0.11
N GLY A 73 -9.27 -3.24 0.09
CA GLY A 73 -8.43 -2.51 -0.85
C GLY A 73 -6.96 -2.55 -0.49
N GLU A 74 -6.19 -1.78 -1.26
CA GLU A 74 -4.75 -1.64 -1.10
C GLU A 74 -4.34 -0.16 -1.02
N PHE A 75 -3.36 0.12 -0.16
CA PHE A 75 -2.72 1.43 -0.01
C PHE A 75 -1.20 1.28 0.18
N LEU A 76 -0.40 1.89 -0.70
CA LEU A 76 1.07 1.77 -0.70
C LEU A 76 1.57 0.31 -0.71
N GLY A 77 0.81 -0.56 -1.39
CA GLY A 77 0.90 -2.01 -1.48
C GLY A 77 0.47 -2.78 -0.22
N TYR A 78 0.00 -2.10 0.83
CA TYR A 78 -0.59 -2.78 1.98
C TYR A 78 -2.06 -3.11 1.73
N PHE A 79 -2.44 -4.36 1.95
CA PHE A 79 -3.84 -4.79 1.94
C PHE A 79 -4.51 -4.43 3.27
N LEU A 80 -5.62 -3.69 3.20
CA LEU A 80 -6.29 -3.11 4.36
C LEU A 80 -7.71 -3.63 4.54
N ASP A 81 -8.10 -3.82 5.80
CA ASP A 81 -9.47 -4.16 6.21
C ASP A 81 -10.41 -2.95 6.17
N ALA A 82 -11.67 -3.18 6.57
CA ALA A 82 -12.70 -2.17 6.50
C ALA A 82 -12.51 -0.94 7.42
N GLN A 83 -11.61 -1.07 8.39
CA GLN A 83 -11.23 -0.04 9.35
C GLN A 83 -9.91 0.62 8.95
N GLY A 84 -9.31 0.21 7.82
CA GLY A 84 -8.03 0.66 7.33
C GLY A 84 -6.83 -0.03 7.98
N ARG A 85 -7.04 -1.06 8.79
CA ARG A 85 -5.92 -1.77 9.42
C ARG A 85 -5.33 -2.77 8.43
N PRO A 86 -4.00 -2.91 8.37
CA PRO A 86 -3.38 -3.99 7.60
C PRO A 86 -3.93 -5.33 8.04
N ILE A 87 -4.31 -6.17 7.07
CA ILE A 87 -4.66 -7.56 7.35
C ILE A 87 -3.39 -8.35 7.75
N ASP A 88 -3.58 -9.41 8.54
CA ASP A 88 -2.50 -10.33 8.91
C ASP A 88 -2.25 -11.33 7.77
N HIS A 89 -1.36 -10.96 6.84
CA HIS A 89 -1.03 -11.77 5.67
C HIS A 89 0.40 -11.49 5.19
N PHE A 90 1.11 -12.53 4.72
CA PHE A 90 2.53 -12.43 4.35
C PHE A 90 2.82 -11.38 3.26
N LEU A 91 1.85 -11.06 2.40
CA LEU A 91 2.02 -10.01 1.38
C LEU A 91 2.30 -8.64 2.01
N ASN A 92 1.73 -8.35 3.18
CA ASN A 92 2.00 -7.12 3.93
C ASN A 92 3.39 -7.16 4.60
N ASP A 93 3.96 -8.35 4.81
CA ASP A 93 5.31 -8.54 5.34
C ASP A 93 6.39 -8.65 4.25
N SER A 94 6.00 -8.89 3.00
CA SER A 94 6.92 -9.09 1.86
C SER A 94 7.07 -7.86 0.98
N ILE A 95 6.45 -6.74 1.37
CA ILE A 95 6.41 -5.52 0.57
C ILE A 95 7.67 -4.66 0.71
N ILE A 96 8.16 -4.17 -0.42
CA ILE A 96 9.16 -3.09 -0.50
C ILE A 96 8.42 -1.80 -0.84
N ALA A 97 7.96 -1.09 0.20
CA ALA A 97 7.23 0.16 0.06
C ALA A 97 7.56 1.11 1.22
N LEU A 98 7.02 2.32 1.10
CA LEU A 98 7.11 3.33 2.15
C LEU A 98 6.29 2.90 3.35
N ALA A 99 6.82 3.10 4.55
CA ALA A 99 6.04 2.83 5.75
C ALA A 99 4.83 3.78 5.80
N THR A 100 3.66 3.23 6.11
CA THR A 100 2.37 3.93 6.09
C THR A 100 2.26 5.10 7.07
N GLY A 101 3.23 5.26 8.00
CA GLY A 101 3.19 6.27 9.06
C GLY A 101 3.95 7.57 8.82
N GLN A 102 4.71 7.72 7.72
CA GLN A 102 5.79 8.72 7.68
C GLN A 102 5.63 9.87 6.67
N ALA A 103 4.77 9.76 5.66
CA ALA A 103 4.64 10.81 4.63
C ALA A 103 3.34 11.63 4.75
N GLN A 104 3.44 12.97 4.61
CA GLN A 104 2.29 13.83 4.34
C GLN A 104 1.73 13.49 2.95
N THR A 105 0.82 12.53 2.93
CA THR A 105 0.27 11.96 1.70
C THR A 105 -0.99 12.72 1.30
N GLN A 106 -0.96 13.29 0.09
CA GLN A 106 -2.18 13.74 -0.57
C GLN A 106 -2.77 12.55 -1.32
N THR A 107 -3.86 12.02 -0.78
CA THR A 107 -4.58 10.88 -1.36
C THR A 107 -5.54 11.37 -2.43
N SER A 108 -5.34 10.95 -3.68
CA SER A 108 -6.39 11.00 -4.68
C SER A 108 -7.19 9.70 -4.60
N ILE A 109 -8.37 9.76 -3.98
CA ILE A 109 -9.35 8.68 -4.10
C ILE A 109 -9.91 8.77 -5.51
N GLY A 110 -9.49 7.87 -6.39
CA GLY A 110 -10.04 7.79 -7.74
C GLY A 110 -11.54 7.52 -7.67
N SER A 111 -12.35 8.54 -7.96
CA SER A 111 -13.83 8.45 -7.98
C SER A 111 -14.39 7.56 -9.10
N GLY A 112 -13.53 6.86 -9.86
CA GLY A 112 -13.91 6.07 -11.03
C GLY A 112 -14.08 4.56 -10.82
N LEU A 113 -13.85 4.03 -9.61
CA LEU A 113 -13.88 2.58 -9.36
C LEU A 113 -14.67 2.23 -8.09
N GLY A 114 -16.00 2.40 -8.08
CA GLY A 114 -16.93 1.57 -7.31
C GLY A 114 -16.77 1.41 -5.79
N TRP A 115 -15.89 2.14 -5.10
CA TRP A 115 -15.65 2.00 -3.66
C TRP A 115 -16.88 2.32 -2.79
N GLY A 116 -17.76 3.21 -3.27
CA GLY A 116 -18.97 3.62 -2.56
C GLY A 116 -20.20 2.77 -2.84
N GLU A 117 -20.20 1.92 -3.87
CA GLU A 117 -21.37 1.14 -4.26
C GLU A 117 -21.35 -0.31 -3.74
N GLN A 118 -20.18 -0.85 -3.37
CA GLN A 118 -20.07 -2.24 -2.91
C GLN A 118 -20.04 -2.43 -1.38
N ASN A 119 -19.94 -1.35 -0.59
CA ASN A 119 -20.00 -1.42 0.86
C ASN A 119 -20.72 -0.18 1.43
N SER A 120 -21.97 -0.35 1.88
CA SER A 120 -22.77 0.74 2.48
C SER A 120 -22.17 1.31 3.78
N ASP A 121 -21.22 0.61 4.40
CA ASP A 121 -20.51 1.05 5.61
C ASP A 121 -19.20 1.80 5.33
N TYR A 122 -18.74 1.85 4.07
CA TYR A 122 -17.49 2.53 3.71
C TYR A 122 -17.70 4.02 3.44
N SER A 123 -17.84 4.78 4.52
CA SER A 123 -17.74 6.23 4.42
C SER A 123 -16.30 6.61 4.02
N GLY A 124 -16.13 7.49 3.03
CA GLY A 124 -14.82 8.07 2.64
C GLY A 124 -14.03 8.74 3.79
N HIS A 125 -14.57 8.73 5.01
CA HIS A 125 -13.89 9.02 6.26
C HIS A 125 -12.82 7.99 6.63
N SER A 126 -12.95 6.70 6.28
CA SER A 126 -11.96 5.66 6.65
C SER A 126 -10.66 5.79 5.84
N ALA A 127 -10.73 6.06 4.54
CA ALA A 127 -9.56 6.40 3.73
C ALA A 127 -8.89 7.72 4.17
N ARG A 128 -9.69 8.73 4.57
CA ARG A 128 -9.16 9.97 5.17
C ARG A 128 -8.50 9.75 6.53
N ARG A 129 -9.02 8.83 7.36
CA ARG A 129 -8.43 8.49 8.67
C ARG A 129 -7.06 7.83 8.56
N LEU A 130 -6.87 6.97 7.57
CA LEU A 130 -5.56 6.33 7.32
C LEU A 130 -4.45 7.31 7.01
N CYS A 131 -4.79 8.44 6.39
CA CYS A 131 -3.83 9.45 5.93
C CYS A 131 -3.65 10.59 6.95
N GLN A 132 -4.39 10.59 8.04
CA GLN A 132 -4.26 11.57 9.12
C GLN A 132 -3.48 10.93 10.27
N SER A 133 -2.15 10.98 10.21
CA SER A 133 -1.33 10.68 11.40
C SER A 133 -1.65 11.70 12.52
N PRO A 134 -1.53 11.30 13.80
CA PRO A 134 -1.68 12.26 14.88
C PRO A 134 -0.53 13.26 14.78
N ARG A 135 -0.87 14.55 14.65
CA ARG A 135 0.08 15.65 14.81
C ARG A 135 0.83 15.44 16.13
N HIS A 136 2.11 15.09 16.06
CA HIS A 136 3.01 15.37 17.17
C HIS A 136 3.02 16.89 17.33
N GLN A 137 2.40 17.36 18.41
CA GLN A 137 2.60 18.71 18.95
C GLN A 137 4.04 18.87 19.39
#